data_AF-A0A2T5CBS7-F1
#
_entry.id   AF-A0A2T5CBS7-F1
#
_cell.length_a   1.000
_cell.length_b   1.000
_cell.length_c   1.000
_cell.angle_alpha   90.00
_cell.angle_beta   90.00
_cell.angle_gamma   90.00
#
_symmetry.space_group_name_H-M   'P 1'
#
loop_
_entity.id
_entity.type
_entity.pdbx_description
1 polymer ?
#
loop_
_entity_poly.entity_id
_entity_poly.type
_entity_poly.pdbx_seq_one_letter_code
_entity_poly.pdbx_strand_id
1 'polypeptide(L)' 'MTFDMQLLLAALGLALIMEGIPYFLWSEKMPEYLRFLSERPPSTLRKMGLAAIIAGLVFLTLARKIF' A
#
# COMPACT_ATOMS: atom_id res chain seq x y z
N MET A 1 -16.26 8.73 -18.56
CA MET A 1 -15.43 8.64 -17.33
C MET A 1 -14.39 9.74 -17.40
N THR A 2 -14.66 10.92 -16.84
CA THR A 2 -13.65 11.97 -16.70
C THR A 2 -12.64 11.50 -15.66
N PHE A 3 -11.38 11.36 -16.06
CA PHE A 3 -10.32 10.97 -15.16
C PHE A 3 -10.04 12.14 -14.22
N ASP A 4 -10.39 11.99 -12.94
CA ASP A 4 -10.15 13.04 -11.95
C ASP A 4 -8.68 13.01 -11.52
N MET A 5 -7.89 13.87 -12.13
CA MET A 5 -6.47 14.01 -11.82
C MET A 5 -6.23 14.49 -10.37
N GLN A 6 -7.15 15.27 -9.80
CA GLN A 6 -7.03 15.75 -8.43
C GLN A 6 -7.18 14.58 -7.45
N LEU A 7 -8.18 13.73 -7.68
CA LEU A 7 -8.38 12.51 -6.90
C LEU A 7 -7.17 11.56 -7.00
N LEU A 8 -6.62 11.37 -8.21
CA LEU A 8 -5.45 10.53 -8.40
C LEU A 8 -4.23 11.06 -7.63
N LEU A 9 -3.94 12.36 -7.74
CA LEU A 9 -2.81 12.99 -7.05
C LEU A 9 -2.99 12.95 -5.53
N ALA A 10 -4.21 13.18 -5.02
CA ALA A 10 -4.51 13.07 -3.60
C ALA A 10 -4.32 11.64 -3.08
N ALA A 11 -4.84 10.64 -3.79
CA ALA A 11 -4.67 9.24 -3.43
C ALA A 11 -3.20 8.81 -3.44
N LEU A 12 -2.44 9.24 -4.46
CA LEU A 12 -1.00 8.97 -4.55
C LEU A 12 -0.21 9.65 -3.42
N GLY A 13 -0.52 10.91 -3.11
CA GLY A 13 0.11 11.64 -2.00
C GLY A 13 -0.14 10.98 -0.66
N LEU A 14 -1.39 10.56 -0.39
CA LEU A 14 -1.74 9.82 0.82
C LEU A 14 -1.01 8.47 0.89
N ALA A 15 -0.89 7.74 -0.22
CA ALA A 15 -0.15 6.48 -0.26
C ALA A 15 1.34 6.69 0.09
N LEU A 16 1.98 7.73 -0.43
CA LEU A 16 3.37 8.06 -0.12
C LEU A 16 3.58 8.47 1.34
N ILE A 17 2.67 9.25 1.92
CA ILE A 17 2.72 9.60 3.35
C ILE A 17 2.60 8.35 4.20
N MET A 18 1.60 7.50 3.91
CA MET A 18 1.36 6.25 4.64
C MET A 18 2.55 5.30 4.56
N GLU A 19 3.16 5.17 3.39
CA GLU A 19 4.36 4.35 3.21
C GLU A 19 5.58 4.96 3.90
N GLY A 20 5.74 6.28 3.86
CA GLY A 20 6.88 6.99 4.44
C GLY A 20 6.92 6.98 5.98
N ILE A 21 5.76 6.89 6.65
CA ILE A 21 5.66 6.84 8.11
C ILE A 21 6.47 5.67 8.70
N PRO A 22 6.26 4.41 8.27
CA PRO A 22 7.09 3.29 8.71
C PRO A 22 8.60 3.51 8.50
N TYR A 23 9.00 4.07 7.34
CA TYR A 23 10.41 4.36 7.07
C TYR A 23 10.98 5.42 8.01
N PHE A 24 10.18 6.42 8.40
CA PHE A 24 10.61 7.49 9.29
C PHE A 24 10.64 7.06 10.76
N LEU A 25 9.57 6.43 11.25
CA LEU A 25 9.43 6.05 12.66
C LEU A 25 10.17 4.77 13.05
N TRP A 26 10.31 3.82 12.11
CA TRP A 26 10.96 2.52 12.35
C TRP A 26 12.14 2.29 11.39
N SER A 27 12.88 3.35 11.07
CA SER A 27 14.05 3.32 10.18
C SER A 27 15.08 2.24 10.56
N GLU A 28 15.29 2.02 11.86
CA GLU A 28 16.25 1.02 12.37
C GLU A 28 15.86 -0.42 12.03
N LYS A 29 14.56 -0.73 11.93
CA LYS A 29 14.06 -2.09 11.66
C LYS A 29 13.85 -2.36 10.17
N MET A 30 13.73 -1.32 9.35
CA MET A 30 13.45 -1.45 7.92
C MET A 30 14.44 -2.34 7.15
N PRO A 31 15.77 -2.27 7.38
CA PRO A 31 16.71 -3.14 6.69
C PRO A 31 16.44 -4.63 6.92
N GLU A 32 16.08 -5.01 8.15
CA GLU A 32 15.74 -6.40 8.50
C GLU A 32 14.43 -6.83 7.83
N TYR A 33 13.40 -5.97 7.85
CA TYR A 33 12.13 -6.25 7.18
C TYR A 33 12.30 -6.42 5.66
N LEU A 34 13.09 -5.57 5.01
CA LEU A 34 13.34 -5.65 3.57
C LEU A 34 14.11 -6.92 3.21
N ARG A 35 15.09 -7.32 4.02
CA ARG A 35 15.82 -8.57 3.83
C ARG A 35 14.92 -9.78 4.01
N PHE A 36 14.09 -9.77 5.05
CA PHE A 36 13.08 -10.81 5.26
C PHE A 36 12.15 -10.94 4.06
N LEU A 37 11.78 -9.83 3.42
CA LEU A 37 10.90 -9.82 2.25
C LEU A 37 11.61 -10.34 0.99
N SER A 38 12.86 -9.95 0.78
CA SER A 38 13.66 -10.36 -0.39
C SER A 38 14.02 -11.85 -0.38
N GLU A 39 14.13 -12.45 0.80
CA GLU A 39 14.38 -13.89 0.98
C GLU A 39 13.11 -14.75 0.75
N ARG A 40 11.93 -14.16 0.56
CA ARG A 40 10.68 -14.92 0.30
C ARG A 40 10.58 -15.41 -1.13
N PRO A 41 10.02 -16.61 -1.36
CA PRO A 41 9.80 -17.10 -2.70
C PRO A 41 8.77 -16.21 -3.44
N PRO A 42 8.87 -16.06 -4.77
CA PRO A 42 7.97 -15.22 -5.56
C PRO A 42 6.48 -15.53 -5.38
N SER A 43 6.14 -16.80 -5.11
CA SER A 43 4.75 -17.22 -4.86
C SER A 43 4.15 -16.59 -3.60
N THR A 44 4.94 -16.42 -2.54
CA THR A 44 4.51 -15.75 -1.30
C THR A 44 4.36 -14.25 -1.52
N LEU A 45 5.31 -13.61 -2.20
CA LEU A 45 5.24 -12.19 -2.54
C LEU A 45 3.99 -11.87 -3.39
N ARG A 46 3.66 -12.73 -4.36
CA ARG A 46 2.43 -12.60 -5.17
C ARG A 46 1.16 -12.70 -4.32
N LYS A 47 1.11 -13.62 -3.35
CA LYS A 47 -0.04 -13.74 -2.44
C LYS A 47 -0.18 -12.52 -1.54
N MET A 48 0.93 -12.00 -1.02
CA MET A 48 0.94 -10.76 -0.24
C MET A 48 0.45 -9.57 -1.07
N GLY A 49 0.95 -9.41 -2.29
CA GLY A 49 0.49 -8.37 -3.21
C GLY A 49 -0.99 -8.50 -3.56
N LEU A 50 -1.47 -9.71 -3.82
CA LEU A 50 -2.89 -9.96 -4.08
C LEU A 50 -3.76 -9.62 -2.85
N ALA A 51 -3.32 -9.99 -1.64
CA ALA A 51 -4.00 -9.64 -0.41
C ALA A 51 -4.08 -8.12 -0.22
N ALA A 52 -2.99 -7.38 -0.50
CA ALA A 52 -2.95 -5.93 -0.45
C ALA A 52 -3.91 -5.28 -1.46
N ILE A 53 -3.96 -5.81 -2.70
CA ILE A 53 -4.90 -5.35 -3.74
C ILE A 53 -6.34 -5.56 -3.29
N ILE A 54 -6.67 -6.76 -2.77
CA ILE A 54 -8.02 -7.07 -2.28
C ILE A 54 -8.39 -6.14 -1.12
N ALA A 55 -7.48 -5.93 -0.16
CA ALA A 55 -7.72 -5.00 0.95
C ALA A 55 -7.98 -3.57 0.46
N GLY A 56 -7.18 -3.09 -0.51
CA GLY A 56 -7.41 -1.79 -1.15
C GLY A 56 -8.77 -1.69 -1.83
N LEU A 57 -9.19 -2.73 -2.55
CA LEU A 57 -10.52 -2.80 -3.15
C LEU A 57 -11.63 -2.76 -2.09
N VAL A 58 -11.47 -3.50 -0.99
CA VAL A 58 -12.43 -3.49 0.13
C VAL A 58 -12.55 -2.07 0.71
N PHE A 59 -11.44 -1.39 0.98
CA PHE A 59 -11.45 -0.01 1.46
C PHE A 59 -12.14 0.94 0.48
N LEU A 60 -11.87 0.83 -0.83
CA LEU A 60 -12.54 1.64 -1.84
C LEU A 60 -14.05 1.39 -1.89
N THR A 61 -14.47 0.12 -1.80
CA THR A 61 -15.90 -0.21 -1.78
C THR A 61 -16.60 0.28 -0.51
N LEU A 62 -15.90 0.25 0.63
CA LEU A 62 -16.42 0.73 1.90
C LEU A 62 -16.54 2.26 1.88
N ALA A 63 -15.50 2.96 1.40
CA ALA A 63 -15.54 4.41 1.22
C ALA A 63 -16.72 4.84 0.32
N ARG A 64 -16.92 4.17 -0.82
CA ARG A 64 -18.05 4.45 -1.72
C ARG A 64 -19.43 4.15 -1.11
N LYS A 65 -19.52 3.23 -0.15
CA LYS A 65 -20.79 2.89 0.49
C LYS A 65 -21.12 3.80 1.67
N ILE A 66 -20.11 4.32 2.35
CA ILE A 66 -20.26 5.15 3.55
C ILE A 66 -20.43 6.64 3.19
N PHE A 67 -19.73 7.10 2.16
CA PHE A 67 -19.74 8.49 1.67
C PHE A 67 -20.45 8.59 0.33
#